data_AF-A0A7W7PLP2-F1
#
_entry.id   AF-A0A7W7PLP2-F1
#
_cell.length_a   1.000
_cell.length_b   1.000
_cell.length_c   1.000
_cell.angle_alpha   90.00
_cell.angle_beta   90.00
_cell.angle_gamma   90.00
#
_symmetry.space_group_name_H-M   'P 1'
#
loop_
_entity.id
_entity.type
_entity.pdbx_description
1 polymer ?
#
loop_
_entity_poly.entity_id
_entity_poly.type
_entity_poly.pdbx_seq_one_letter_code
_entity_poly.pdbx_strand_id
1 'polypeptide(L)'
;MSQSTDEETTFRVRAEIAIAASPHEVYDTVSDLARSGEWSPECRGGRWISGMPGAVGSVFRGDNLRGTDVVSWAPVVRGGWQTESEVTAAERGRLFQWVVLNSAGEKQDSTWTYEIRPTRDGCVLVHHYRLGRLTEGLAKIFDGLSEAGCARFVTEWNAKLGQDVATSLKRLKTVVEQA
;
A
#
# COMPACT_ATOMS: atom_id res chain seq x y z
N MET A 1 -2.42 34.06 0.79
CA MET A 1 -3.67 33.38 0.41
C MET A 1 -3.32 32.28 -0.58
N SER A 2 -4.01 31.15 -0.50
CA SER A 2 -3.69 29.84 -1.10
C SER A 2 -2.85 28.93 -0.19
N GLN A 3 -3.43 28.55 0.96
CA GLN A 3 -3.09 27.28 1.58
C GLN A 3 -4.24 26.30 1.30
N SER A 4 -3.88 25.22 0.63
CA SER A 4 -4.31 23.86 0.96
C SER A 4 -5.77 23.50 0.66
N THR A 5 -6.09 23.34 -0.62
CA THR A 5 -7.08 22.33 -1.06
C THR A 5 -6.47 20.92 -1.10
N ASP A 6 -5.15 20.82 -0.90
CA ASP A 6 -4.37 19.57 -0.95
C ASP A 6 -4.47 18.75 0.35
N GLU A 7 -4.60 19.35 1.54
CA GLU A 7 -4.67 18.55 2.80
C GLU A 7 -5.99 17.80 2.99
N GLU A 8 -7.10 18.34 2.49
CA GLU A 8 -8.44 17.82 2.79
C GLU A 8 -8.77 16.49 2.10
N THR A 9 -8.03 16.11 1.06
CA THR A 9 -8.21 14.83 0.32
C THR A 9 -6.95 13.95 0.30
N THR A 10 -5.92 14.35 1.05
CA THR A 10 -4.67 13.59 1.13
C THR A 10 -4.81 12.40 2.08
N PHE A 11 -4.56 11.20 1.56
CA PHE A 11 -4.33 10.03 2.40
C PHE A 11 -2.84 9.88 2.64
N ARG A 12 -2.45 9.81 3.91
CA ARG A 12 -1.05 9.65 4.31
C ARG A 12 -0.99 8.83 5.58
N VAL A 13 -0.40 7.64 5.47
CA VAL A 13 -0.18 6.76 6.62
C VAL A 13 1.23 6.22 6.62
N ARG A 14 1.77 6.00 7.81
CA ARG A 14 3.12 5.48 8.02
C ARG A 14 3.13 4.68 9.32
N ALA A 15 3.81 3.54 9.30
CA ALA A 15 4.25 2.87 10.51
C ALA A 15 5.65 2.29 10.30
N GLU A 16 6.29 1.89 11.39
CA GLU A 16 7.60 1.26 11.36
C GLU A 16 7.72 0.21 12.47
N ILE A 17 8.59 -0.78 12.24
CA ILE A 17 8.85 -1.86 13.18
C ILE A 17 10.32 -2.32 13.08
N ALA A 18 10.90 -2.70 14.21
CA ALA A 18 12.22 -3.33 14.23
C ALA A 18 12.11 -4.83 13.90
N ILE A 19 13.00 -5.31 13.02
CA ILE A 19 13.09 -6.71 12.60
C ILE A 19 14.52 -7.19 12.82
N ALA A 20 14.67 -8.31 13.52
CA ALA A 20 15.94 -8.98 13.80
C ALA A 20 16.38 -9.85 12.59
N ALA A 21 16.50 -9.22 11.43
CA ALA A 21 16.96 -9.82 10.19
C ALA A 21 17.72 -8.79 9.35
N SER A 22 18.51 -9.27 8.39
CA SER A 22 19.27 -8.37 7.52
C SER A 22 18.34 -7.54 6.62
N PRO A 23 18.76 -6.31 6.24
CA PRO A 23 18.00 -5.52 5.27
C PRO A 23 17.69 -6.24 3.96
N HIS A 24 18.60 -7.13 3.51
CA HIS A 24 18.42 -7.91 2.29
C HIS A 24 17.31 -8.96 2.42
N GLU A 25 17.24 -9.69 3.53
CA GLU A 25 16.19 -10.70 3.77
C GLU A 25 14.80 -10.05 3.88
N VAL A 26 14.72 -8.92 4.58
CA VAL A 26 13.49 -8.13 4.65
C VAL A 26 13.09 -7.63 3.26
N TYR A 27 14.04 -7.11 2.48
CA TYR A 27 13.78 -6.66 1.11
C TYR A 27 13.26 -7.78 0.21
N ASP A 28 13.94 -8.93 0.21
CA ASP A 28 13.58 -10.07 -0.63
C ASP A 28 12.17 -10.58 -0.27
N THR A 29 11.78 -10.50 1.00
CA THR A 29 10.43 -10.84 1.45
C THR A 29 9.38 -9.83 0.97
N VAL A 30 9.58 -8.53 1.23
CA VAL A 30 8.55 -7.51 0.91
C VAL A 30 8.42 -7.23 -0.60
N SER A 31 9.45 -7.52 -1.39
CA SER A 31 9.43 -7.36 -2.85
C SER A 31 8.81 -8.56 -3.58
N ASP A 32 8.67 -9.71 -2.92
CA ASP A 32 7.92 -10.85 -3.44
C ASP A 32 6.40 -10.68 -3.25
N LEU A 33 5.82 -9.79 -4.06
CA LEU A 33 4.40 -9.45 -3.97
C LEU A 33 3.45 -10.65 -4.18
N ALA A 34 3.90 -11.75 -4.80
CA ALA A 34 3.08 -12.95 -4.93
C ALA A 34 2.75 -13.57 -3.57
N ARG A 35 3.63 -13.37 -2.58
CA ARG A 35 3.48 -13.81 -1.19
C ARG A 35 2.72 -12.83 -0.30
N SER A 36 2.25 -11.69 -0.84
CA SER A 36 1.69 -10.62 0.00
C SER A 36 0.53 -11.04 0.89
N GLY A 37 -0.18 -12.12 0.55
CA GLY A 37 -1.24 -12.71 1.39
C GLY A 37 -0.76 -13.20 2.76
N GLU A 38 0.54 -13.46 2.94
CA GLU A 38 1.13 -13.84 4.23
C GLU A 38 1.12 -12.67 5.24
N TRP A 39 1.16 -11.42 4.77
CA TRP A 39 1.21 -10.24 5.65
C TRP A 39 0.10 -9.21 5.44
N SER A 40 -0.37 -9.01 4.21
CA SER A 40 -1.37 -7.99 3.91
C SER A 40 -2.76 -8.36 4.46
N PRO A 41 -3.49 -7.40 5.04
CA PRO A 41 -4.91 -7.59 5.37
C PRO A 41 -5.80 -7.77 4.13
N GLU A 42 -5.48 -7.07 3.02
CA GLU A 42 -6.33 -7.03 1.83
C GLU A 42 -5.72 -7.75 0.62
N CYS A 43 -4.43 -7.55 0.32
CA CYS A 43 -3.78 -8.09 -0.87
C CYS A 43 -3.40 -9.56 -0.66
N ARG A 44 -4.11 -10.49 -1.29
CA ARG A 44 -3.97 -11.94 -1.13
C ARG A 44 -2.85 -12.56 -1.96
N GLY A 45 -2.03 -11.73 -2.61
CA GLY A 45 -1.02 -12.15 -3.56
C GLY A 45 -1.46 -11.81 -4.98
N GLY A 46 -0.98 -12.57 -5.96
CA GLY A 46 -1.25 -12.31 -7.37
C GLY A 46 -0.12 -12.79 -8.26
N ARG A 47 0.05 -12.13 -9.41
CA ARG A 47 1.08 -12.51 -10.39
C ARG A 47 1.69 -11.31 -11.09
N TRP A 48 2.97 -11.42 -11.41
CA TRP A 48 3.65 -10.52 -12.35
C TRP A 48 3.12 -10.77 -13.76
N ILE A 49 2.70 -9.71 -14.44
CA ILE A 49 2.10 -9.79 -15.79
C ILE A 49 2.96 -9.11 -16.86
N SER A 50 3.96 -8.33 -16.45
CA SER A 50 4.91 -7.67 -17.34
C SER A 50 6.23 -7.37 -16.61
N GLY A 51 7.34 -7.41 -17.35
CA GLY A 51 8.68 -7.13 -16.84
C GLY A 51 9.27 -8.22 -15.94
N MET A 52 10.50 -7.99 -15.49
CA MET A 52 11.17 -8.87 -14.52
C MET A 52 10.55 -8.68 -13.13
N PRO A 53 10.11 -9.76 -12.43
CA PRO A 53 9.51 -9.66 -11.11
C PRO A 53 10.30 -8.78 -10.14
N GLY A 54 9.64 -7.79 -9.54
CA GLY A 54 10.24 -6.89 -8.54
C GLY A 54 11.18 -5.81 -9.09
N ALA A 55 11.46 -5.79 -10.40
CA ALA A 55 12.29 -4.75 -11.01
C ALA A 55 11.47 -3.49 -11.35
N VAL A 56 12.12 -2.32 -11.41
CA VAL A 56 11.47 -1.07 -11.86
C VAL A 56 10.84 -1.25 -13.24
N GLY A 57 9.61 -0.79 -13.40
CA GLY A 57 8.81 -0.92 -14.62
C GLY A 57 8.06 -2.26 -14.75
N SER A 58 8.28 -3.22 -13.85
CA SER A 58 7.48 -4.45 -13.81
C SER A 58 6.08 -4.19 -13.25
N VAL A 59 5.10 -4.93 -13.77
CA VAL A 59 3.68 -4.78 -13.42
C VAL A 59 3.17 -6.04 -12.73
N PHE A 60 2.60 -5.86 -11.54
CA PHE A 60 1.97 -6.89 -10.73
C PHE A 60 0.45 -6.73 -10.77
N ARG A 61 -0.26 -7.82 -11.08
CA ARG A 61 -1.72 -7.91 -10.92
C ARG A 61 -2.02 -8.59 -9.60
N GLY A 62 -2.48 -7.81 -8.63
CA GLY A 62 -2.80 -8.27 -7.28
C GLY A 62 -4.28 -8.62 -7.13
N ASP A 63 -4.54 -9.73 -6.44
CA ASP A 63 -5.86 -10.16 -6.03
C ASP A 63 -6.14 -9.65 -4.61
N ASN A 64 -7.16 -8.81 -4.44
CA ASN A 64 -7.48 -8.17 -3.17
C ASN A 64 -8.83 -8.64 -2.65
N LEU A 65 -9.01 -8.64 -1.34
CA LEU A 65 -10.26 -8.96 -0.67
C LEU A 65 -10.52 -7.99 0.48
N ARG A 66 -11.74 -7.43 0.53
CA ARG A 66 -12.18 -6.49 1.58
C ARG A 66 -13.47 -6.96 2.20
N GLY A 67 -13.50 -6.94 3.54
CA GLY A 67 -14.67 -7.26 4.33
C GLY A 67 -15.83 -6.28 4.14
N THR A 68 -17.02 -6.70 4.55
CA THR A 68 -18.26 -5.92 4.46
C THR A 68 -18.35 -4.81 5.52
N ASP A 69 -17.57 -4.91 6.58
CA ASP A 69 -17.54 -4.04 7.76
C ASP A 69 -16.67 -2.78 7.59
N VAL A 70 -15.74 -2.78 6.64
CA VAL A 70 -14.74 -1.71 6.45
C VAL A 70 -15.38 -0.41 5.98
N VAL A 71 -15.54 0.60 6.84
CA VAL A 71 -16.19 1.89 6.47
C VAL A 71 -17.54 1.61 5.79
N SER A 72 -18.40 0.86 6.48
CA SER A 72 -19.60 0.21 5.91
C SER A 72 -20.60 1.16 5.24
N TRP A 73 -20.60 2.43 5.64
CA TRP A 73 -21.48 3.47 5.09
C TRP A 73 -21.00 4.02 3.74
N ALA A 74 -19.71 3.86 3.40
CA ALA A 74 -19.13 4.40 2.18
C ALA A 74 -19.18 3.38 1.02
N PRO A 75 -19.31 3.83 -0.24
CA PRO A 75 -19.46 2.98 -1.42
C PRO A 75 -18.12 2.39 -1.90
N VAL A 76 -17.36 1.78 -1.00
CA VAL A 76 -16.10 1.13 -1.35
C VAL A 76 -16.34 -0.30 -1.83
N VAL A 77 -15.43 -0.80 -2.67
CA VAL A 77 -15.50 -2.18 -3.21
C VAL A 77 -15.50 -3.20 -2.06
N ARG A 78 -16.47 -4.12 -2.09
CA ARG A 78 -16.63 -5.25 -1.15
C ARG A 78 -16.36 -6.56 -1.88
N GLY A 79 -15.79 -7.53 -1.18
CA GLY A 79 -15.42 -8.81 -1.80
C GLY A 79 -14.12 -8.70 -2.59
N GLY A 80 -13.98 -9.53 -3.61
CA GLY A 80 -12.76 -9.64 -4.41
C GLY A 80 -12.65 -8.60 -5.51
N TRP A 81 -11.45 -8.05 -5.72
CA TRP A 81 -11.12 -7.24 -6.90
C TRP A 81 -9.65 -7.38 -7.29
N GLN A 82 -9.31 -6.93 -8.49
CA GLN A 82 -7.94 -6.89 -8.98
C GLN A 82 -7.44 -5.47 -9.15
N THR A 83 -6.16 -5.25 -8.87
CA THR A 83 -5.44 -4.00 -9.16
C THR A 83 -4.17 -4.31 -9.91
N GLU A 84 -3.78 -3.45 -10.84
CA GLU A 84 -2.46 -3.49 -11.46
C GLU A 84 -1.57 -2.42 -10.83
N SER A 85 -0.35 -2.80 -10.50
CA SER A 85 0.63 -1.93 -9.83
C SER A 85 1.96 -2.01 -10.55
N GLU A 86 2.59 -0.86 -10.81
CA GLU A 86 3.93 -0.80 -11.41
C GLU A 86 4.99 -0.43 -10.36
N VAL A 87 6.09 -1.16 -10.34
CA VAL A 87 7.25 -0.85 -9.50
C VAL A 87 7.95 0.40 -10.01
N THR A 88 8.13 1.39 -9.13
CA THR A 88 8.74 2.69 -9.45
C THR A 88 10.13 2.89 -8.84
N ALA A 89 10.46 2.16 -7.77
CA ALA A 89 11.81 2.10 -7.21
C ALA A 89 12.09 0.72 -6.62
N ALA A 90 13.29 0.22 -6.84
CA ALA A 90 13.77 -1.07 -6.36
C ALA A 90 15.28 -0.99 -6.06
N GLU A 91 15.60 -0.79 -4.79
CA GLU A 91 16.96 -0.76 -4.26
C GLU A 91 17.07 -1.84 -3.19
N ARG A 92 17.68 -2.98 -3.54
CA ARG A 92 17.78 -4.13 -2.64
C ARG A 92 18.39 -3.74 -1.30
N GLY A 93 17.69 -4.05 -0.21
CA GLY A 93 18.06 -3.70 1.15
C GLY A 93 17.72 -2.28 1.61
N ARG A 94 17.08 -1.45 0.78
CA ARG A 94 16.80 -0.04 1.11
C ARG A 94 15.39 0.43 0.77
N LEU A 95 14.91 0.20 -0.45
CA LEU A 95 13.68 0.83 -0.95
C LEU A 95 12.96 -0.07 -1.95
N PHE A 96 11.69 -0.35 -1.68
CA PHE A 96 10.78 -0.95 -2.66
C PHE A 96 9.51 -0.12 -2.75
N GLN A 97 9.18 0.37 -3.94
CA GLN A 97 8.08 1.31 -4.15
C GLN A 97 7.28 0.98 -5.39
N TRP A 98 5.96 1.11 -5.31
CA TRP A 98 5.06 0.95 -6.45
C TRP A 98 3.93 1.97 -6.45
N VAL A 99 3.27 2.09 -7.60
CA VAL A 99 2.04 2.87 -7.77
C VAL A 99 0.95 2.00 -8.39
N VAL A 100 -0.31 2.28 -8.06
CA VAL A 100 -1.47 1.62 -8.68
C VAL A 100 -1.78 2.26 -10.03
N LEU A 101 -2.02 1.45 -11.05
CA LEU A 101 -2.41 1.88 -12.40
C LEU A 101 -3.92 2.10 -12.50
N ASN A 102 -4.36 3.05 -13.33
CA ASN A 102 -5.77 3.22 -13.68
C ASN A 102 -6.22 2.17 -14.71
N SER A 103 -7.49 2.19 -15.09
CA SER A 103 -8.03 1.26 -16.11
C SER A 103 -7.41 1.40 -17.51
N ALA A 104 -6.74 2.52 -17.80
CA ALA A 104 -5.99 2.73 -19.04
C ALA A 104 -4.52 2.29 -18.96
N GLY A 105 -4.06 1.77 -17.80
CA GLY A 105 -2.68 1.36 -17.57
C GLY A 105 -1.73 2.50 -17.20
N GLU A 106 -2.26 3.68 -16.85
CA GLU A 106 -1.46 4.87 -16.51
C GLU A 106 -1.22 4.96 -15.00
N LYS A 107 -0.05 5.49 -14.62
CA LYS A 107 0.34 5.67 -13.22
C LYS A 107 -0.55 6.69 -12.52
N GLN A 108 -1.04 6.34 -11.34
CA GLN A 108 -1.76 7.25 -10.45
C GLN A 108 -0.86 7.75 -9.33
N ASP A 109 -1.25 8.83 -8.65
CA ASP A 109 -0.51 9.44 -7.53
C ASP A 109 -0.64 8.64 -6.21
N SER A 110 -0.75 7.31 -6.30
CA SER A 110 -1.02 6.39 -5.20
C SER A 110 0.26 5.60 -4.88
N THR A 111 1.16 6.19 -4.10
CA THR A 111 2.49 5.63 -3.82
C THR A 111 2.47 4.79 -2.56
N TRP A 112 2.87 3.53 -2.69
CA TRP A 112 3.15 2.62 -1.59
C TRP A 112 4.64 2.34 -1.51
N THR A 113 5.17 2.35 -0.29
CA THR A 113 6.61 2.25 -0.07
C THR A 113 6.95 1.35 1.10
N TYR A 114 7.98 0.53 0.93
CA TYR A 114 8.79 -0.04 2.00
C TYR A 114 10.16 0.64 2.01
N GLU A 115 10.54 1.24 3.13
CA GLU A 115 11.91 1.70 3.38
C GLU A 115 12.56 0.82 4.44
N ILE A 116 13.81 0.44 4.23
CA ILE A 116 14.57 -0.42 5.13
C ILE A 116 15.80 0.34 5.59
N ARG A 117 15.94 0.46 6.92
CA ARG A 117 17.03 1.20 7.56
C ARG A 117 17.87 0.21 8.37
N PRO A 118 19.13 -0.06 7.97
CA PRO A 118 19.99 -0.96 8.72
C PRO A 118 20.20 -0.48 10.16
N THR A 119 20.28 -1.43 11.10
CA THR A 119 20.70 -1.20 12.49
C THR A 119 21.84 -2.14 12.85
N ARG A 120 22.36 -2.05 14.08
CA ARG A 120 23.43 -2.94 14.55
C ARG A 120 23.02 -4.42 14.53
N ASP A 121 21.80 -4.70 14.93
CA ASP A 121 21.31 -6.06 15.22
C ASP A 121 20.16 -6.48 14.27
N GLY A 122 19.99 -5.79 13.14
CA GLY A 122 18.93 -6.06 12.17
C GLY A 122 18.60 -4.84 11.33
N CYS A 123 17.30 -4.50 11.25
CA CYS A 123 16.85 -3.30 10.55
C CYS A 123 15.54 -2.74 11.14
N VAL A 124 15.21 -1.51 10.75
CA VAL A 124 13.87 -0.94 10.88
C VAL A 124 13.20 -0.97 9.52
N LEU A 125 12.07 -1.67 9.43
CA LEU A 125 11.20 -1.65 8.27
C LEU A 125 10.13 -0.59 8.48
N VAL A 126 10.04 0.32 7.53
CA VAL A 126 9.00 1.34 7.45
C VAL A 126 8.08 0.97 6.31
N HIS A 127 6.77 1.02 6.55
CA HIS A 127 5.77 0.94 5.50
C HIS A 127 4.93 2.20 5.50
N HIS A 128 4.75 2.81 4.33
CA HIS A 128 3.94 4.01 4.21
C HIS A 128 3.21 4.09 2.87
N TYR A 129 2.15 4.89 2.89
CA TYR A 129 1.30 5.18 1.76
C TYR A 129 1.06 6.68 1.69
N ARG A 130 1.14 7.23 0.48
CA ARG A 130 0.78 8.61 0.17
C ARG A 130 -0.07 8.65 -1.08
N LEU A 131 -1.24 9.25 -0.98
CA LEU A 131 -2.02 9.69 -2.12
C LEU A 131 -1.75 11.18 -2.39
N GLY A 132 -1.47 11.52 -3.64
CA GLY A 132 -1.51 12.90 -4.13
C GLY A 132 -2.90 13.25 -4.63
N ARG A 133 -3.12 13.15 -5.95
CA ARG A 133 -4.46 13.24 -6.54
C ARG A 133 -5.26 11.96 -6.32
N LEU A 134 -6.59 12.08 -6.23
CA LEU A 134 -7.50 10.94 -6.14
C LEU A 134 -7.25 9.94 -7.28
N THR A 135 -7.24 8.64 -6.94
CA THR A 135 -7.27 7.57 -7.95
C THR A 135 -8.62 7.53 -8.64
N GLU A 136 -8.72 6.89 -9.80
CA GLU A 136 -9.98 6.66 -10.51
C GLU A 136 -11.05 6.05 -9.59
N GLY A 137 -10.65 5.09 -8.74
CA GLY A 137 -11.55 4.45 -7.79
C GLY A 137 -12.02 5.38 -6.67
N LEU A 138 -11.12 6.21 -6.12
CA LEU A 138 -11.47 7.15 -5.06
C LEU A 138 -12.26 8.35 -5.60
N ALA A 139 -11.98 8.83 -6.81
CA ALA A 139 -12.77 9.88 -7.45
C ALA A 139 -14.24 9.47 -7.59
N LYS A 140 -14.52 8.25 -8.06
CA LYS A 140 -15.88 7.70 -8.16
C LYS A 140 -16.60 7.61 -6.80
N ILE A 141 -15.86 7.36 -5.73
CA ILE A 141 -16.43 7.37 -4.37
C ILE A 141 -16.81 8.81 -3.98
N PHE A 142 -15.92 9.77 -4.23
CA PHE A 142 -16.11 11.16 -3.82
C PHE A 142 -17.22 11.85 -4.61
N ASP A 143 -17.39 11.54 -5.90
CA ASP A 143 -18.46 12.09 -6.75
C ASP A 143 -19.87 11.83 -6.17
N GLY A 144 -20.03 10.77 -5.37
CA GLY A 144 -21.29 10.40 -4.74
C GLY A 144 -21.49 10.93 -3.31
N LEU A 145 -20.54 11.68 -2.75
CA LEU A 145 -20.55 12.12 -1.36
C LEU A 145 -20.76 13.64 -1.24
N SER A 146 -21.40 14.05 -0.15
CA SER A 146 -21.38 15.46 0.27
C SER A 146 -19.99 15.84 0.79
N GLU A 147 -19.70 17.13 0.91
CA GLU A 147 -18.46 17.62 1.52
C GLU A 147 -18.19 17.02 2.91
N ALA A 148 -19.20 17.01 3.78
CA ALA A 148 -19.12 16.35 5.09
C ALA A 148 -18.89 14.84 4.98
N GLY A 149 -19.46 14.19 3.95
CA GLY A 149 -19.20 12.79 3.62
C GLY A 149 -17.75 12.56 3.19
N CYS A 150 -17.19 13.40 2.32
CA CYS A 150 -15.80 13.34 1.90
C CYS A 150 -14.85 13.51 3.10
N ALA A 151 -15.07 14.51 3.95
CA ALA A 151 -14.24 14.73 5.13
C ALA A 151 -14.28 13.53 6.11
N ARG A 152 -15.47 12.98 6.34
CA ARG A 152 -15.64 11.75 7.14
C ARG A 152 -14.91 10.56 6.50
N PHE A 153 -15.05 10.38 5.19
CA PHE A 153 -14.38 9.31 4.45
C PHE A 153 -12.87 9.40 4.59
N VAL A 154 -12.30 10.60 4.41
CA VAL A 154 -10.85 10.84 4.53
C VAL A 154 -10.35 10.44 5.91
N THR A 155 -11.08 10.83 6.96
CA THR A 155 -10.73 10.50 8.35
C THR A 155 -10.77 8.99 8.61
N GLU A 156 -11.89 8.34 8.30
CA GLU A 156 -12.08 6.91 8.58
C GLU A 156 -11.17 6.04 7.72
N TRP A 157 -10.94 6.41 6.46
CA TRP A 157 -10.08 5.66 5.55
C TRP A 157 -8.60 5.80 5.92
N ASN A 158 -8.14 6.98 6.36
CA ASN A 158 -6.78 7.11 6.91
C ASN A 158 -6.60 6.27 8.18
N ALA A 159 -7.59 6.25 9.09
CA ALA A 159 -7.53 5.40 10.28
C ALA A 159 -7.43 3.90 9.90
N LYS A 160 -8.25 3.46 8.94
CA LYS A 160 -8.21 2.10 8.38
C LYS A 160 -6.85 1.78 7.75
N LEU A 161 -6.36 2.64 6.85
CA LEU A 161 -5.07 2.45 6.19
C LEU A 161 -3.92 2.39 7.21
N GLY A 162 -3.97 3.21 8.26
CA GLY A 162 -2.98 3.19 9.35
C GLY A 162 -2.97 1.84 10.08
N GLN A 163 -4.16 1.31 10.39
CA GLN A 163 -4.29 -0.01 11.01
C GLN A 163 -3.77 -1.13 10.10
N ASP A 164 -4.04 -1.07 8.80
CA ASP A 164 -3.59 -2.08 7.83
C ASP A 164 -2.08 -2.08 7.64
N VAL A 165 -1.48 -0.88 7.55
CA VAL A 165 -0.03 -0.72 7.46
C VAL A 165 0.65 -1.27 8.71
N ALA A 166 0.15 -0.95 9.91
CA ALA A 166 0.67 -1.48 11.16
C ALA A 166 0.50 -3.00 11.28
N THR A 167 -0.63 -3.55 10.82
CA THR A 167 -0.90 -5.00 10.83
C THR A 167 0.03 -5.74 9.87
N SER A 168 0.24 -5.19 8.68
CA SER A 168 1.16 -5.73 7.68
C SER A 168 2.58 -5.83 8.24
N LEU A 169 3.06 -4.79 8.91
CA LEU A 169 4.39 -4.79 9.52
C LEU A 169 4.55 -5.84 10.63
N LYS A 170 3.52 -6.00 11.48
CA LYS A 170 3.55 -7.05 12.53
C LYS A 170 3.63 -8.45 11.93
N ARG A 171 2.86 -8.72 10.88
CA ARG A 171 2.89 -10.02 10.19
C ARG A 171 4.19 -10.22 9.41
N LEU A 172 4.72 -9.19 8.76
CA LEU A 172 6.03 -9.23 8.10
C LEU A 172 7.15 -9.58 9.07
N LYS A 173 7.16 -8.95 10.27
CA LYS A 173 8.11 -9.31 11.32
C LYS A 173 8.02 -10.81 11.66
N THR A 174 6.81 -11.33 11.85
CA THR A 174 6.60 -12.77 12.11
C THR A 174 7.10 -13.64 10.96
N VAL A 175 6.75 -13.32 9.71
CA VAL A 175 7.17 -14.07 8.52
C VAL A 175 8.69 -14.10 8.39
N VAL A 176 9.36 -12.96 8.58
CA VAL A 176 10.81 -12.84 8.41
C VAL A 176 11.58 -13.49 9.55
N GLU A 177 11.14 -13.32 10.80
CA GLU A 177 11.87 -13.85 11.97
C GLU A 177 11.64 -15.35 12.24
N GLN A 178 10.71 -15.97 11.50
CA GLN A 178 10.41 -17.40 11.58
C GLN A 178 10.87 -18.20 10.34
N ALA A 179 11.43 -17.53 9.33
CA ALA A 179 11.99 -18.15 8.13
C ALA A 179 13.37 -18.77 8.41
#